data_AF-A0A9E5F4Z5-F1
#
_entry.id   AF-A0A9E5F4Z5-F1
#
_cell.length_a   1.000
_cell.length_b   1.000
_cell.length_c   1.000
_cell.angle_alpha   90.00
_cell.angle_beta   90.00
_cell.angle_gamma   90.00
#
_symmetry.space_group_name_H-M   'P 1'
#
loop_
_entity.id
_entity.type
_entity.pdbx_description
1 polymer ?
#
loop_
_entity_poly.entity_id
_entity_poly.type
_entity_poly.pdbx_seq_one_letter_code
_entity_poly.pdbx_strand_id
1 'polypeptide(L)'
;KVTEEVGLDVLAAKIMSQLARRNILITDVEIYEYTKKKLGYRETADGIVLKNKKFSFDSSKVLTTEEFEGDDDFMPLPSLSKELADRSCPIARTHTSRRVIRYEIFEPEPLALHKAQQKGLKFTVGNKYPIYSESSMGTTVVYKTTDDRGRDVDVSSEYFMAVGSGLIQQDDGPTYVGAENQKDEINLWGKYESSDMPDIRRR
;
A
#
# COMPACT_ATOMS: atom_id res chain seq x y z
N LYS A 1 10.19 -7.30 23.61
CA LYS A 1 11.37 -6.69 22.95
C LYS A 1 10.93 -6.20 21.58
N VAL A 2 10.96 -4.90 21.34
CA VAL A 2 10.74 -4.31 20.02
C VAL A 2 11.91 -4.74 19.15
N THR A 3 11.67 -5.47 18.06
CA THR A 3 12.73 -5.82 17.11
C THR A 3 12.93 -4.63 16.19
N GLU A 4 13.85 -3.76 16.56
CA GLU A 4 14.31 -2.66 15.70
C GLU A 4 14.98 -3.26 14.46
N GLU A 5 14.56 -2.78 13.28
CA GLU A 5 15.26 -3.09 12.04
C GLU A 5 16.68 -2.53 12.15
N VAL A 6 17.68 -3.42 12.11
CA VAL A 6 19.08 -3.02 12.25
C VAL A 6 19.51 -2.35 10.94
N GLY A 7 19.80 -1.04 11.02
CA GLY A 7 20.33 -0.30 9.87
C GLY A 7 21.65 -0.88 9.36
N LEU A 8 21.86 -0.80 8.05
CA LEU A 8 23.03 -1.39 7.37
C LEU A 8 24.36 -0.85 7.92
N ASP A 9 24.39 0.41 8.36
CA ASP A 9 25.57 1.04 8.95
C ASP A 9 26.01 0.35 10.25
N VAL A 10 25.04 -0.04 11.08
CA VAL A 10 25.30 -0.73 12.35
C VAL A 10 25.81 -2.14 12.11
N LEU A 11 25.29 -2.83 11.09
CA LEU A 11 25.77 -4.14 10.66
C LEU A 11 27.20 -4.06 10.12
N ALA A 12 27.47 -3.10 9.23
CA ALA A 12 28.79 -2.88 8.65
C ALA A 12 29.85 -2.55 9.72
N ALA A 13 29.50 -1.68 10.68
CA ALA A 13 30.37 -1.35 11.82
C ALA A 13 30.75 -2.60 12.64
N LYS A 14 29.80 -3.52 12.86
CA LYS A 14 30.07 -4.78 13.56
C LYS A 14 30.99 -5.70 12.77
N ILE A 15 30.77 -5.85 11.47
CA ILE A 15 31.63 -6.68 10.60
C ILE A 15 33.06 -6.12 10.60
N MET A 16 33.19 -4.81 10.37
CA MET A 16 34.50 -4.13 10.39
C MET A 16 35.19 -4.25 11.75
N SER A 17 34.44 -4.14 12.86
CA SER A 17 34.99 -4.33 14.20
C SER A 17 35.57 -5.73 14.41
N GLN A 18 34.94 -6.77 13.85
CA GLN A 18 35.45 -8.14 13.94
C GLN A 18 36.66 -8.36 13.02
N LEU A 19 36.62 -7.85 11.79
CA LEU A 19 37.74 -7.95 10.84
C LEU A 19 38.99 -7.18 11.29
N ALA A 20 38.82 -6.09 12.05
CA ALA A 20 39.93 -5.27 12.54
C ALA A 20 40.79 -5.96 13.61
N ARG A 21 40.32 -7.08 14.18
CA ARG A 21 41.04 -7.80 15.24
C ARG A 21 42.19 -8.63 14.64
N ARG A 22 43.43 -8.24 14.96
CA ARG A 22 44.66 -8.90 14.46
C ARG A 22 44.94 -10.29 15.04
N ASN A 23 44.18 -10.72 16.05
CA ASN A 23 44.40 -11.97 16.79
C ASN A 23 43.38 -13.07 16.47
N ILE A 24 42.49 -12.87 15.50
CA ILE A 24 41.50 -13.86 15.07
C ILE A 24 41.48 -13.98 13.55
N LEU A 25 41.40 -15.21 13.03
CA LEU A 25 41.15 -15.48 11.61
C LEU A 25 39.65 -15.77 11.44
N ILE A 26 38.98 -14.98 10.61
CA ILE A 26 37.56 -15.15 10.31
C ILE A 26 37.46 -15.75 8.91
N THR A 27 36.87 -16.94 8.81
CA THR A 27 36.56 -17.62 7.55
C THR A 27 35.06 -17.82 7.45
N ASP A 28 34.51 -17.70 6.24
CA ASP A 28 33.11 -18.02 5.89
C ASP A 28 32.05 -17.25 6.71
N VAL A 29 31.98 -15.93 6.49
CA VAL A 29 30.94 -15.09 7.09
C VAL A 29 29.65 -15.16 6.29
N GLU A 30 28.61 -15.78 6.88
CA GLU A 30 27.26 -15.80 6.34
C GLU A 30 26.38 -14.75 7.01
N ILE A 31 25.69 -13.95 6.20
CA ILE A 31 24.80 -12.89 6.69
C ILE A 31 23.39 -13.24 6.23
N TYR A 32 22.47 -13.33 7.20
CA TYR A 32 21.07 -13.63 6.98
C TYR A 32 20.21 -12.41 7.29
N GLU A 33 19.41 -11.99 6.33
CA GLU A 33 18.36 -11.00 6.54
C GLU A 33 17.06 -11.70 6.95
N TYR A 34 16.58 -11.43 8.16
CA TYR A 34 15.28 -11.92 8.63
C TYR A 34 14.19 -10.89 8.34
N THR A 35 13.56 -11.00 7.17
CA THR A 35 12.40 -10.16 6.86
C THR A 35 11.16 -10.68 7.61
N LYS A 36 10.45 -9.79 8.32
CA LYS A 36 9.19 -10.12 8.99
C LYS A 36 8.11 -10.48 7.96
N LYS A 37 7.91 -11.77 7.70
CA LYS A 37 6.85 -12.27 6.81
C LYS A 37 5.58 -12.53 7.62
N LYS A 38 4.49 -11.85 7.25
CA LYS A 38 3.15 -12.16 7.80
C LYS A 38 2.74 -13.54 7.30
N LEU A 39 2.51 -14.47 8.21
CA LEU A 39 1.99 -15.80 7.89
C LEU A 39 0.51 -15.86 8.27
N GLY A 40 -0.31 -16.33 7.34
CA GLY A 40 -1.68 -16.74 7.63
C GLY A 40 -1.67 -18.20 8.08
N TYR A 41 -2.49 -18.52 9.09
CA TYR A 41 -2.77 -19.89 9.49
C TYR A 41 -4.28 -20.10 9.52
N ARG A 42 -4.69 -21.36 9.34
CA ARG A 42 -6.07 -21.80 9.53
C ARG A 42 -6.12 -22.77 10.71
N GLU A 43 -6.96 -22.47 11.70
CA GLU A 43 -7.19 -23.36 12.83
C GLU A 43 -8.17 -24.48 12.44
N THR A 44 -7.89 -25.69 12.92
CA THR A 44 -8.70 -26.91 12.74
C THR A 44 -8.88 -27.54 14.12
N ALA A 45 -9.90 -28.38 14.31
CA ALA A 45 -10.20 -29.01 15.60
C ALA A 45 -8.98 -29.72 16.23
N ASP A 46 -8.15 -30.37 15.42
CA ASP A 46 -6.99 -31.15 15.87
C ASP A 46 -5.63 -30.44 15.65
N GLY A 47 -5.61 -29.17 15.23
CA GLY A 47 -4.33 -28.53 14.89
C GLY A 47 -4.42 -27.21 14.11
N ILE A 48 -3.28 -26.78 13.58
CA ILE A 48 -3.17 -25.61 12.70
C ILE A 48 -2.63 -26.01 11.33
N VAL A 49 -3.15 -25.39 10.28
CA VAL A 49 -2.61 -25.51 8.92
C VAL A 49 -1.88 -24.22 8.56
N LEU A 50 -0.60 -24.34 8.25
CA LEU A 50 0.28 -23.25 7.85
C LEU A 50 0.99 -23.64 6.56
N LYS A 51 0.79 -22.88 5.48
CA LYS A 51 1.45 -23.10 4.17
C LYS A 51 1.41 -24.58 3.71
N ASN A 52 0.21 -25.15 3.66
CA ASN A 52 -0.08 -26.53 3.26
C ASN A 52 0.48 -27.62 4.19
N LYS A 53 1.02 -27.25 5.35
CA LYS A 53 1.46 -28.20 6.37
C LYS A 53 0.49 -28.16 7.56
N LYS A 54 -0.02 -29.33 7.95
CA LYS A 54 -0.88 -29.50 9.13
C LYS A 54 0.01 -29.83 10.33
N PHE A 55 -0.20 -29.15 11.43
CA PHE A 55 0.51 -29.34 12.70
C PHE A 55 -0.51 -29.71 13.76
N SER A 56 -0.36 -30.88 14.38
CA SER A 56 -1.25 -31.37 15.44
C SER A 56 -0.76 -30.97 16.84
N PHE A 57 -1.68 -30.84 17.80
CA PHE A 57 -1.36 -30.43 19.18
C PHE A 57 -0.76 -31.54 20.06
N ASP A 58 -0.89 -32.81 19.65
CA ASP A 58 -0.48 -33.96 20.46
C ASP A 58 1.05 -34.17 20.53
N SER A 59 1.84 -33.51 19.67
CA SER A 59 3.29 -33.63 19.68
C SER A 59 3.95 -32.49 20.47
N SER A 60 4.08 -32.68 21.79
CA SER A 60 4.88 -31.82 22.68
C SER A 60 6.40 -31.81 22.38
N LYS A 61 6.85 -32.44 21.28
CA LYS A 61 8.20 -32.39 20.77
C LYS A 61 8.16 -32.25 19.25
N VAL A 62 8.58 -31.08 18.77
CA VAL A 62 9.25 -30.84 17.47
C VAL A 62 8.83 -31.76 16.31
N LEU A 63 7.92 -31.24 15.47
CA LEU A 63 7.81 -31.41 14.01
C LEU A 63 7.84 -32.85 13.45
N THR A 64 6.71 -33.57 13.52
CA THR A 64 6.38 -34.55 12.48
C THR A 64 5.74 -33.79 11.32
N THR A 65 6.42 -33.74 10.17
CA THR A 65 5.84 -33.21 8.93
C THR A 65 5.36 -34.40 8.13
N GLU A 66 4.04 -34.58 8.02
CA GLU A 66 3.45 -35.49 7.04
C GLU A 66 3.16 -34.66 5.79
N GLU A 67 3.86 -34.97 4.71
CA GLU A 67 3.56 -34.43 3.38
C GLU A 67 2.30 -35.12 2.88
N PHE A 68 1.25 -34.33 2.68
CA PHE A 68 -0.03 -34.82 2.21
C PHE A 68 0.08 -35.06 0.70
N GLU A 69 0.32 -36.31 0.29
CA GLU A 69 0.09 -36.76 -1.08
C GLU A 69 -1.42 -36.82 -1.29
N GLY A 70 -1.98 -35.77 -1.90
CA GLY A 70 -3.35 -35.79 -2.39
C GLY A 70 -3.38 -36.50 -3.74
N ASP A 71 -4.20 -37.54 -3.83
CA ASP A 71 -4.36 -38.41 -5.00
C ASP A 71 -4.53 -37.64 -6.32
N ASP A 72 -3.64 -37.93 -7.26
CA ASP A 72 -3.66 -37.48 -8.66
C ASP A 72 -4.72 -38.25 -9.46
N ASP A 73 -5.99 -37.87 -9.34
CA ASP A 73 -7.02 -38.21 -10.34
C ASP A 73 -7.15 -37.09 -11.40
N PHE A 74 -6.07 -36.83 -12.14
CA PHE A 74 -6.12 -35.99 -13.34
C PHE A 74 -5.73 -36.78 -14.59
N MET A 75 -6.77 -37.23 -15.28
CA MET A 75 -6.77 -37.99 -16.53
C MET A 75 -5.96 -37.28 -17.64
N PRO A 76 -5.05 -37.96 -18.38
CA PRO A 76 -4.31 -37.34 -19.47
C PRO A 76 -5.14 -37.39 -20.77
N LEU A 77 -5.55 -36.24 -21.28
CA LEU A 77 -6.10 -36.12 -22.64
C LEU A 77 -4.96 -35.91 -23.66
N PRO A 78 -5.03 -36.58 -24.83
CA PRO A 78 -3.90 -36.76 -25.74
C PRO A 78 -3.60 -35.51 -26.59
N SER A 79 -2.31 -35.35 -26.87
CA SER A 79 -1.68 -34.33 -27.70
C SER A 79 -2.03 -34.41 -29.19
N LEU A 80 -2.52 -33.30 -29.75
CA LEU A 80 -2.57 -32.92 -31.18
C LEU A 80 -2.85 -31.40 -31.19
N SER A 81 -2.23 -30.51 -31.93
CA SER A 81 -1.15 -30.53 -32.92
C SER A 81 -0.78 -29.05 -33.18
N LYS A 82 0.48 -28.84 -33.53
CA LYS A 82 1.08 -27.71 -34.27
C LYS A 82 0.23 -26.48 -34.66
N GLU A 83 0.92 -25.35 -34.45
CA GLU A 83 1.11 -24.21 -35.36
C GLU A 83 0.32 -22.90 -35.12
N LEU A 84 1.15 -21.85 -35.15
CA LEU A 84 0.89 -20.45 -35.50
C LEU A 84 0.60 -19.45 -34.37
N ALA A 85 1.56 -18.52 -34.31
CA ALA A 85 1.39 -17.09 -34.10
C ALA A 85 1.33 -16.57 -32.66
N ASP A 86 2.50 -16.10 -32.22
CA ASP A 86 2.69 -14.66 -31.98
C ASP A 86 1.66 -14.01 -31.04
N ARG A 87 1.97 -14.06 -29.73
CA ARG A 87 1.73 -12.97 -28.77
C ARG A 87 2.45 -13.29 -27.46
N SER A 88 3.36 -12.40 -27.10
CA SER A 88 3.95 -12.30 -25.78
C SER A 88 2.86 -12.26 -24.70
N CYS A 89 2.73 -13.35 -23.95
CA CYS A 89 1.97 -13.33 -22.70
C CYS A 89 2.87 -12.73 -21.61
N PRO A 90 2.49 -11.60 -20.98
CA PRO A 90 3.26 -11.04 -19.88
C PRO A 90 3.12 -11.94 -18.65
N ILE A 91 4.27 -12.16 -18.02
CA ILE A 91 4.52 -12.83 -16.76
C ILE A 91 3.38 -12.61 -15.76
N ALA A 92 2.83 -13.73 -15.28
CA ALA A 92 1.86 -13.79 -14.19
C ALA A 92 2.34 -12.96 -13.01
N ARG A 93 1.63 -11.85 -12.74
CA ARG A 93 1.90 -10.98 -11.60
C ARG A 93 1.56 -11.75 -10.32
N THR A 94 2.57 -11.93 -9.48
CA THR A 94 2.44 -12.42 -8.11
C THR A 94 1.39 -11.57 -7.37
N HIS A 95 0.42 -12.23 -6.74
CA HIS A 95 -0.53 -11.58 -5.84
C HIS A 95 0.21 -11.11 -4.58
N THR A 96 0.76 -9.90 -4.63
CA THR A 96 1.08 -9.17 -3.42
C THR A 96 -0.23 -8.94 -2.68
N SER A 97 -0.29 -9.37 -1.41
CA SER A 97 -1.42 -9.06 -0.54
C SER A 97 -1.68 -7.55 -0.58
N ARG A 98 -2.87 -7.13 -1.04
CA ARG A 98 -3.30 -5.74 -1.24
C ARG A 98 -3.34 -4.96 0.08
N ARG A 99 -2.17 -4.61 0.61
CA ARG A 99 -2.05 -3.72 1.75
C ARG A 99 -2.14 -2.29 1.24
N VAL A 100 -3.13 -1.54 1.71
CA VAL A 100 -3.20 -0.10 1.47
C VAL A 100 -2.01 0.55 2.17
N ILE A 101 -1.21 1.31 1.42
CA ILE A 101 -0.06 2.05 1.93
C ILE A 101 -0.56 3.37 2.53
N ARG A 102 -1.38 4.10 1.78
CA ARG A 102 -1.94 5.40 2.18
C ARG A 102 -3.19 5.74 1.38
N TYR A 103 -3.88 6.79 1.79
CA TYR A 103 -5.01 7.37 1.07
C TYR A 103 -4.62 8.73 0.51
N GLU A 104 -4.97 8.98 -0.76
CA GLU A 104 -4.76 10.25 -1.42
C GLU A 104 -6.05 10.76 -2.05
N ILE A 105 -6.18 12.08 -2.18
CA ILE A 105 -7.36 12.71 -2.77
C ILE A 105 -7.12 12.83 -4.28
N PHE A 106 -8.08 12.38 -5.08
CA PHE A 106 -8.04 12.61 -6.52
C PHE A 106 -8.44 14.06 -6.81
N GLU A 107 -7.46 14.91 -7.04
CA GLU A 107 -7.66 16.32 -7.36
C GLU A 107 -6.66 16.75 -8.43
N PRO A 108 -6.90 16.34 -9.68
CA PRO A 108 -6.00 16.65 -10.77
C PRO A 108 -6.02 18.14 -11.10
N GLU A 109 -4.87 18.69 -11.47
CA GLU A 109 -4.79 20.04 -12.05
C GLU A 109 -5.73 20.15 -13.28
N PRO A 110 -6.39 21.30 -13.54
CA PRO A 110 -7.36 21.45 -14.64
C PRO A 110 -6.87 20.96 -16.02
N LEU A 111 -5.59 21.15 -16.34
CA LEU A 111 -4.99 20.65 -17.59
C LEU A 111 -4.76 19.13 -17.58
N ALA A 112 -4.49 18.57 -16.40
CA ALA A 112 -4.31 17.14 -16.18
C ALA A 112 -5.66 16.39 -16.20
N LEU A 113 -6.75 17.03 -15.76
CA LEU A 113 -8.10 16.46 -15.77
C LEU A 113 -8.54 16.02 -17.17
N HIS A 114 -8.30 16.84 -18.20
CA HIS A 114 -8.64 16.49 -19.59
C HIS A 114 -7.89 15.23 -20.05
N LYS A 115 -6.61 15.09 -19.69
CA LYS A 115 -5.81 13.90 -19.99
C LYS A 115 -6.33 12.66 -19.26
N ALA A 116 -6.77 12.81 -18.01
CA ALA A 116 -7.34 11.71 -17.23
C ALA A 116 -8.66 11.21 -17.84
N GLN A 117 -9.51 12.13 -18.32
CA GLN A 117 -10.76 11.80 -19.01
C GLN A 117 -10.52 11.10 -20.35
N GLN A 118 -9.53 11.54 -21.14
CA GLN A 118 -9.11 10.85 -22.38
C GLN A 118 -8.64 9.42 -22.12
N LYS A 119 -7.99 9.17 -20.97
CA LYS A 119 -7.58 7.83 -20.53
C LYS A 119 -8.76 6.98 -20.01
N GLY A 120 -9.98 7.52 -19.95
CA GLY A 120 -11.17 6.79 -19.49
C GLY A 120 -11.15 6.47 -18.00
N LEU A 121 -10.36 7.22 -17.21
CA LEU A 121 -10.29 7.05 -15.76
C LEU A 121 -11.61 7.48 -15.11
N LYS A 122 -12.13 6.65 -14.20
CA LYS A 122 -13.39 6.86 -13.48
C LYS A 122 -13.12 7.13 -12.01
N PHE A 123 -12.47 8.27 -11.77
CA PHE A 123 -12.31 8.83 -10.43
C PHE A 123 -13.18 10.08 -10.31
N THR A 124 -13.76 10.23 -9.14
CA THR A 124 -14.53 11.40 -8.73
C THR A 124 -13.58 12.39 -8.07
N VAL A 125 -13.58 13.63 -8.56
CA VAL A 125 -12.73 14.70 -8.01
C VAL A 125 -13.12 14.98 -6.56
N GLY A 126 -12.13 15.06 -5.66
CA GLY A 126 -12.31 15.26 -4.22
C GLY A 126 -12.45 13.98 -3.40
N ASN A 127 -12.61 12.82 -4.04
CA ASN A 127 -12.70 11.55 -3.32
C ASN A 127 -11.32 11.01 -2.91
N LYS A 128 -11.29 10.32 -1.77
CA LYS A 128 -10.09 9.65 -1.24
C LYS A 128 -10.00 8.22 -1.77
N TYR A 129 -8.84 7.88 -2.33
CA TYR A 129 -8.60 6.55 -2.91
C TYR A 129 -7.41 5.85 -2.22
N PRO A 130 -7.50 4.52 -2.02
CA PRO A 130 -6.42 3.74 -1.45
C PRO A 130 -5.29 3.50 -2.47
N ILE A 131 -4.06 3.80 -2.08
CA ILE A 131 -2.86 3.53 -2.87
C ILE A 131 -2.24 2.20 -2.38
N TYR A 132 -2.12 1.21 -3.25
CA TYR A 132 -1.58 -0.12 -2.91
C TYR A 132 -0.10 -0.28 -3.20
N SER A 133 0.39 0.38 -4.24
CA SER A 133 1.80 0.37 -4.62
C SER A 133 2.14 1.62 -5.40
N GLU A 134 3.36 2.11 -5.20
CA GLU A 134 3.97 3.14 -6.02
C GLU A 134 5.12 2.55 -6.82
N SER A 135 5.20 2.90 -8.09
CA SER A 135 6.28 2.51 -8.99
C SER A 135 6.79 3.76 -9.69
N SER A 136 8.07 4.07 -9.52
CA SER A 136 8.71 5.15 -10.27
C SER A 136 9.02 4.69 -11.70
N MET A 137 8.47 5.37 -12.70
CA MET A 137 8.79 5.15 -14.12
C MET A 137 9.47 6.42 -14.65
N GLY A 138 10.79 6.51 -14.44
CA GLY A 138 11.56 7.71 -14.75
C GLY A 138 11.25 8.85 -13.76
N THR A 139 10.76 9.97 -14.28
CA THR A 139 10.41 11.16 -13.49
C THR A 139 9.00 11.10 -12.88
N THR A 140 8.15 10.20 -13.37
CA THR A 140 6.74 10.14 -12.97
C THR A 140 6.53 8.94 -12.05
N VAL A 141 5.83 9.16 -10.94
CA VAL A 141 5.42 8.08 -10.03
C VAL A 141 4.05 7.58 -10.49
N VAL A 142 3.92 6.27 -10.62
CA VAL A 142 2.67 5.60 -10.98
C VAL A 142 2.14 4.86 -9.76
N TYR A 143 0.91 5.18 -9.38
CA TYR A 143 0.17 4.54 -8.33
C TYR A 143 -0.72 3.43 -8.86
N LYS A 144 -0.77 2.32 -8.15
CA LYS A 144 -1.82 1.32 -8.31
C LYS A 144 -2.92 1.61 -7.30
N THR A 145 -4.12 1.89 -7.79
CA THR A 145 -5.29 2.28 -7.00
C THR A 145 -6.56 1.60 -7.53
N THR A 146 -7.67 1.72 -6.82
CA THR A 146 -8.98 1.22 -7.26
C THR A 146 -9.88 2.38 -7.69
N ASP A 147 -10.50 2.29 -8.87
CA ASP A 147 -11.45 3.30 -9.40
C ASP A 147 -12.84 3.21 -8.74
N ASP A 148 -13.75 4.13 -9.07
CA ASP A 148 -15.14 4.12 -8.55
C ASP A 148 -15.94 2.87 -8.94
N ARG A 149 -15.43 2.08 -9.88
CA ARG A 149 -16.03 0.81 -10.34
C ARG A 149 -15.41 -0.40 -9.66
N GLY A 150 -14.49 -0.21 -8.72
CA GLY A 150 -13.81 -1.31 -8.04
C GLY A 150 -12.72 -1.96 -8.89
N ARG A 151 -12.27 -1.35 -10.00
CA ARG A 151 -11.23 -1.89 -10.87
C ARG A 151 -9.87 -1.34 -10.46
N ASP A 152 -8.86 -2.21 -10.49
CA ASP A 152 -7.48 -1.81 -10.25
C ASP A 152 -6.94 -1.08 -11.48
N VAL A 153 -6.45 0.14 -11.29
CA VAL A 153 -5.92 0.99 -12.36
C VAL A 153 -4.57 1.56 -11.94
N ASP A 154 -3.64 1.58 -12.88
CA ASP A 154 -2.34 2.23 -12.74
C ASP A 154 -2.46 3.70 -13.21
N VAL A 155 -2.23 4.66 -12.31
CA VAL A 155 -2.53 6.09 -12.50
C VAL A 155 -1.32 6.94 -12.07
N SER A 156 -1.05 8.04 -12.77
CA SER A 156 0.04 8.96 -12.39
C SER A 156 -0.24 9.65 -11.06
N SER A 157 0.80 9.84 -10.24
CA SER A 157 0.74 10.61 -8.99
C SER A 157 0.33 12.06 -9.20
N GLU A 158 0.53 12.61 -10.40
CA GLU A 158 0.16 13.99 -10.78
C GLU A 158 -1.35 14.28 -10.66
N TYR A 159 -2.18 13.25 -10.67
CA TYR A 159 -3.63 13.39 -10.52
C TYR A 159 -4.11 13.31 -9.07
N PHE A 160 -3.19 13.08 -8.14
CA PHE A 160 -3.48 12.93 -6.72
C PHE A 160 -2.78 14.01 -5.91
N MET A 161 -3.47 14.47 -4.87
CA MET A 161 -2.87 15.27 -3.83
C MET A 161 -2.67 14.43 -2.59
N ALA A 162 -1.44 14.46 -2.07
CA ALA A 162 -1.15 13.92 -0.76
C ALA A 162 -2.07 14.59 0.25
N VAL A 163 -2.86 13.80 0.96
CA VAL A 163 -3.52 14.29 2.17
C VAL A 163 -2.39 14.60 3.11
N GLY A 164 -1.99 15.88 3.17
CA GLY A 164 -0.94 16.32 4.08
C GLY A 164 -1.24 15.71 5.44
N SER A 165 -0.26 15.06 6.04
CA SER A 165 -0.23 14.91 7.48
C SER A 165 -0.18 16.32 8.04
N GLY A 166 -1.33 16.98 8.11
CA GLY A 166 -1.47 18.27 8.73
C GLY A 166 -0.82 18.17 10.10
N LEU A 167 -0.12 19.23 10.48
CA LEU A 167 0.21 19.48 11.86
C LEU A 167 -1.10 19.32 12.64
N ILE A 168 -1.24 18.19 13.33
CA ILE A 168 -2.41 17.90 14.17
C ILE A 168 -2.31 18.86 15.35
N GLN A 169 -2.91 20.04 15.21
CA GLN A 169 -3.51 20.69 16.35
C GLN A 169 -4.77 19.86 16.64
N GLN A 170 -4.76 19.16 17.77
CA GLN A 170 -5.90 18.39 18.25
C GLN A 170 -7.02 19.40 18.58
N ASP A 171 -7.86 19.69 17.60
CA ASP A 171 -9.18 20.26 17.84
C ASP A 171 -10.21 19.28 17.29
N ASP A 172 -10.90 18.62 18.22
CA ASP A 172 -11.98 17.68 17.98
C ASP A 172 -13.15 18.40 17.27
N GLY A 173 -13.31 18.16 15.96
CA GLY A 173 -14.41 18.70 15.14
C GLY A 173 -14.93 17.65 14.15
N PRO A 174 -16.26 17.59 13.91
CA PRO A 174 -16.94 16.34 13.56
C PRO A 174 -16.74 15.87 12.11
N THR A 175 -16.77 14.55 12.00
CA THR A 175 -16.80 13.74 10.78
C THR A 175 -17.91 14.20 9.83
N TYR A 176 -17.55 14.68 8.64
CA TYR A 176 -18.53 14.94 7.58
C TYR A 176 -19.00 13.62 6.96
N VAL A 177 -20.22 13.23 7.34
CA VAL A 177 -21.07 12.27 6.63
C VAL A 177 -21.74 13.04 5.49
N GLY A 178 -21.75 12.48 4.28
CA GLY A 178 -22.29 13.14 3.10
C GLY A 178 -23.77 13.49 3.19
N ALA A 179 -24.17 14.55 2.50
CA ALA A 179 -25.56 14.82 2.16
C ALA A 179 -25.63 15.50 0.79
N GLU A 180 -26.48 14.93 -0.06
CA GLU A 180 -26.92 15.41 -1.36
C GLU A 180 -27.67 16.75 -1.26
N ASN A 181 -27.59 17.51 -2.36
CA ASN A 181 -28.63 18.41 -2.89
C ASN A 181 -29.51 19.19 -1.91
N GLN A 182 -29.18 20.46 -1.71
CA GLN A 182 -30.21 21.50 -1.84
C GLN A 182 -29.59 22.82 -2.29
N LYS A 183 -30.17 23.35 -3.36
CA LYS A 183 -30.00 24.71 -3.83
C LYS A 183 -30.47 25.66 -2.73
N ASP A 184 -29.75 26.76 -2.60
CA ASP A 184 -30.28 28.13 -2.57
C ASP A 184 -29.46 29.02 -1.62
N GLU A 185 -29.18 30.21 -2.14
CA GLU A 185 -28.88 31.45 -1.41
C GLU A 185 -27.47 31.66 -0.84
N ILE A 186 -26.72 32.38 -1.68
CA ILE A 186 -25.58 33.26 -1.36
C ILE A 186 -25.96 34.18 -0.18
N ASN A 187 -25.31 33.99 0.98
CA ASN A 187 -25.37 34.96 2.08
C ASN A 187 -24.08 35.77 2.19
N LEU A 188 -24.25 37.01 1.74
CA LEU A 188 -23.36 38.16 1.70
C LEU A 188 -23.12 38.72 3.12
N TRP A 189 -22.19 38.16 3.89
CA TRP A 189 -21.81 38.68 5.23
C TRP A 189 -20.78 39.80 5.14
N GLY A 190 -21.20 40.95 4.60
CA GLY A 190 -20.35 42.13 4.45
C GLY A 190 -21.10 43.45 4.62
N LYS A 191 -21.86 43.61 5.70
CA LYS A 191 -22.33 44.94 6.17
C LYS A 191 -22.44 44.96 7.69
N TYR A 192 -21.41 45.47 8.35
CA TYR A 192 -21.58 46.16 9.63
C TYR A 192 -21.32 47.65 9.36
N GLU A 193 -22.40 48.42 9.28
CA GLU A 193 -22.35 49.86 9.47
C GLU A 193 -22.01 50.10 10.94
N SER A 194 -20.80 50.61 11.20
CA SER A 194 -20.41 51.11 12.52
C SER A 194 -20.38 52.63 12.44
N SER A 195 -21.55 53.24 12.60
CA SER A 195 -21.74 54.70 12.60
C SER A 195 -21.60 55.30 14.00
N ASP A 196 -20.64 54.83 14.81
CA ASP A 196 -20.43 55.41 16.15
C ASP A 196 -18.99 55.22 16.68
N MET A 197 -17.98 55.61 15.89
CA MET A 197 -16.62 55.78 16.40
C MET A 197 -16.30 57.27 16.61
N PRO A 198 -15.91 57.70 17.82
CA PRO A 198 -15.49 59.08 18.07
C PRO A 198 -14.10 59.35 17.48
N ASP A 199 -13.97 60.49 16.80
CA ASP A 199 -12.76 60.91 16.08
C ASP A 199 -11.71 61.50 17.04
N ILE A 200 -10.58 60.79 17.24
CA ILE A 200 -9.54 61.12 18.24
C ILE A 200 -8.46 62.05 17.67
N ARG A 201 -8.61 62.61 16.46
CA ARG A 201 -7.60 63.49 15.83
C ARG A 201 -8.03 64.94 15.69
N ARG A 202 -8.57 65.54 16.76
CA ARG A 202 -8.57 67.01 16.91
C ARG A 202 -7.71 67.44 18.10
N ARG A 203 -6.47 67.81 17.79
CA ARG A 203 -5.68 68.83 18.49
C ARG A 203 -4.97 69.67 17.44
#